data_AF-A0A3C7VWE3-F1
#
_entry.id   AF-A0A3C7VWE3-F1
#
_cell.length_a   1.000
_cell.length_b   1.000
_cell.length_c   1.000
_cell.angle_alpha   90.00
_cell.angle_beta   90.00
_cell.angle_gamma   90.00
#
_symmetry.space_group_name_H-M   'P 1'
#
loop_
_entity.id
_entity.type
_entity.pdbx_description
1 polymer ?
#
loop_
_entity_poly.entity_id
_entity_poly.type
_entity_poly.pdbx_seq_one_letter_code
_entity_poly.pdbx_strand_id
1 'polypeptide(L)'
;MNAALRPAAAGDLPAIVAIDQGDDGVGLLPSLYADLLTQAAAGAGLLLVADAPEGVVGFSACSCVLDEATLLALVVDPRRRGRGIGG
;
A
#
# COMPACT_ATOMS: atom_id res chain seq x y z
N MET A 1 -9.04 -10.29 13.81
CA MET A 1 -8.64 -10.77 12.47
C MET A 1 -7.15 -10.66 12.38
N ASN A 2 -6.48 -11.67 11.81
CA ASN A 2 -5.02 -11.70 11.70
C ASN A 2 -4.65 -11.35 10.26
N ALA A 3 -4.39 -10.08 9.97
CA ALA A 3 -3.86 -9.66 8.67
C ALA A 3 -2.34 -9.88 8.68
N ALA A 4 -1.78 -10.43 7.61
CA ALA A 4 -0.35 -10.62 7.45
C ALA A 4 0.24 -9.48 6.62
N LEU A 5 1.36 -8.92 7.06
CA LEU A 5 2.10 -7.96 6.25
C LEU A 5 3.00 -8.70 5.27
N ARG A 6 2.94 -8.31 3.99
CA ARG A 6 3.83 -8.82 2.95
C ARG A 6 4.18 -7.73 1.93
N PRO A 7 5.30 -7.86 1.20
CA PRO A 7 5.53 -7.05 0.01
C PRO A 7 4.35 -7.13 -0.96
N ALA A 8 4.01 -6.00 -1.56
CA ALA A 8 3.06 -5.94 -2.65
C ALA A 8 3.61 -6.64 -3.89
N ALA A 9 2.74 -7.32 -4.61
CA ALA A 9 2.99 -7.87 -5.93
C ALA A 9 2.24 -7.05 -7.00
N ALA A 10 2.62 -7.21 -8.26
CA ALA A 10 1.95 -6.52 -9.38
C ALA A 10 0.43 -6.78 -9.43
N GLY A 11 -0.01 -7.98 -9.02
CA GLY A 11 -1.43 -8.34 -8.94
C GLY A 11 -2.22 -7.59 -7.87
N ASP A 12 -1.56 -6.96 -6.89
CA ASP A 12 -2.22 -6.19 -5.82
C ASP A 12 -2.55 -4.75 -6.25
N LEU A 13 -1.97 -4.24 -7.34
CA LEU A 13 -2.15 -2.86 -7.80
C LEU A 13 -3.62 -2.42 -7.90
N PRO A 14 -4.54 -3.22 -8.48
CA PRO A 14 -5.95 -2.83 -8.54
C PRO A 14 -6.56 -2.62 -7.15
N ALA A 15 -6.20 -3.45 -6.17
CA ALA A 15 -6.70 -3.34 -4.80
C ALA A 15 -6.10 -2.13 -4.07
N ILE A 16 -4.79 -1.88 -4.26
CA ILE A 16 -4.10 -0.71 -3.69
C ILE A 16 -4.75 0.59 -4.20
N VAL A 17 -4.93 0.71 -5.51
CA VAL A 17 -5.57 1.90 -6.12
C VAL A 17 -7.00 2.07 -5.62
N ALA A 18 -7.79 0.98 -5.57
CA ALA A 18 -9.16 1.04 -5.08
C ALA A 18 -9.24 1.48 -3.61
N ILE A 19 -8.32 1.02 -2.76
CA ILE A 19 -8.28 1.39 -1.34
C ILE A 19 -7.84 2.85 -1.16
N ASP A 20 -6.86 3.31 -1.94
CA ASP A 20 -6.35 4.67 -1.85
C ASP A 20 -7.38 5.71 -2.31
N GLN A 21 -7.97 5.47 -3.48
CA GLN A 21 -8.86 6.42 -4.13
C GLN A 21 -10.28 6.39 -3.55
N GLY A 22 -10.69 5.27 -2.97
CA GLY A 22 -12.04 5.07 -2.44
C GLY A 22 -13.12 5.36 -3.49
N ASP A 23 -14.29 5.79 -3.03
CA ASP A 23 -15.43 6.10 -3.90
C ASP A 23 -15.29 7.46 -4.60
N ASP A 24 -14.50 8.37 -4.03
CA ASP A 24 -14.35 9.76 -4.51
C ASP A 24 -13.25 9.91 -5.58
N GLY A 25 -12.45 8.86 -5.82
CA GLY A 25 -11.38 8.87 -6.81
C GLY A 25 -10.15 9.69 -6.40
N VAL A 26 -10.09 10.17 -5.15
CA VAL A 26 -9.02 11.05 -4.66
C VAL A 26 -7.91 10.22 -4.05
N GLY A 27 -6.75 10.22 -4.70
CA GLY A 27 -5.57 9.46 -4.27
C GLY A 27 -4.37 9.73 -5.17
N LEU A 28 -3.30 8.95 -4.99
CA LEU A 28 -2.14 8.99 -5.88
C LEU A 28 -2.49 8.40 -7.25
N LEU A 29 -1.72 8.80 -8.26
CA LEU A 29 -1.88 8.26 -9.60
C LEU A 29 -1.51 6.76 -9.60
N PRO A 30 -2.28 5.89 -10.28
CA PRO A 30 -1.97 4.47 -10.37
C PRO A 30 -0.55 4.17 -10.88
N SER A 31 -0.03 5.00 -11.78
CA SER A 31 1.35 4.88 -12.29
C SER A 31 2.40 5.03 -11.20
N LEU A 32 2.15 5.87 -10.18
CA LEU A 32 3.08 6.04 -9.06
C LEU A 32 3.25 4.73 -8.28
N TYR A 33 2.17 3.98 -8.07
CA TYR A 33 2.25 2.67 -7.41
C TYR A 33 2.98 1.62 -8.25
N ALA A 34 2.80 1.65 -9.57
CA ALA A 34 3.55 0.77 -10.47
C ALA A 34 5.07 1.08 -10.46
N ASP A 35 5.42 2.37 -10.42
CA ASP A 35 6.81 2.81 -10.30
C ASP A 35 7.40 2.40 -8.94
N LEU A 36 6.65 2.56 -7.86
CA LEU A 36 7.06 2.16 -6.52
C LEU A 36 7.26 0.64 -6.38
N LEU A 37 6.45 -0.19 -7.05
CA LEU A 37 6.70 -1.63 -7.12
C LEU A 37 8.06 -1.94 -7.77
N THR A 38 8.37 -1.24 -8.86
CA THR A 38 9.65 -1.38 -9.57
C THR A 38 10.82 -0.93 -8.69
N GLN A 39 10.67 0.20 -8.00
CA GLN A 39 11.67 0.72 -7.06
C GLN A 39 11.87 -0.20 -5.86
N ALA A 40 10.79 -0.76 -5.30
CA ALA A 40 10.85 -1.70 -4.19
C ALA A 40 11.62 -2.98 -4.58
N ALA A 41 11.39 -3.50 -5.79
CA ALA A 41 12.17 -4.62 -6.33
C ALA A 41 13.66 -4.29 -6.50
N ALA A 42 14.01 -3.03 -6.74
CA ALA A 42 15.38 -2.53 -6.81
C ALA A 42 15.96 -2.11 -5.44
N GLY A 43 15.21 -2.24 -4.34
CA GLY A 43 15.64 -1.82 -3.00
C GLY A 43 15.61 -0.31 -2.75
N ALA A 44 14.99 0.48 -3.62
CA ALA A 44 14.89 1.95 -3.54
C ALA A 44 13.54 2.44 -2.97
N GLY A 45 12.78 1.56 -2.32
CA GLY A 45 11.49 1.88 -1.74
C GLY A 45 10.84 0.65 -1.11
N LEU A 46 9.61 0.84 -0.63
CA LEU A 46 8.84 -0.22 -0.01
C LEU A 46 7.36 -0.03 -0.35
N LEU A 47 6.72 -1.10 -0.83
CA LEU A 47 5.27 -1.18 -0.93
C LEU A 47 4.83 -2.44 -0.19
N LEU A 48 4.16 -2.26 0.94
CA LEU A 48 3.62 -3.35 1.75
C LEU A 48 2.10 -3.37 1.65
N VAL A 49 1.53 -4.56 1.70
CA VAL A 49 0.09 -4.77 1.87
C VAL A 49 -0.19 -5.50 3.17
N ALA A 50 -1.31 -5.17 3.78
CA ALA A 50 -1.95 -5.97 4.82
C ALA A 50 -2.90 -6.95 4.13
N ASP A 51 -2.53 -8.22 4.11
CA ASP A 51 -3.26 -9.30 3.45
C ASP A 51 -4.15 -10.05 4.44
N ALA A 52 -5.41 -10.21 4.09
CA ALA A 52 -6.42 -10.91 4.89
C ALA A 52 -7.13 -11.96 4.01
N PRO A 53 -7.90 -12.91 4.58
CA PRO A 53 -8.60 -13.93 3.78
C PRO A 53 -9.50 -13.36 2.66
N GLU A 54 -10.04 -12.16 2.86
CA GLU A 54 -10.85 -11.40 1.90
C GLU A 54 -10.04 -10.61 0.86
N GLY A 55 -8.70 -10.60 0.96
CA GLY A 55 -7.78 -9.84 0.12
C GLY A 55 -7.07 -8.72 0.87
N VAL A 56 -6.49 -7.79 0.11
CA VAL A 56 -5.77 -6.63 0.63
C VAL A 56 -6.74 -5.71 1.36
N VAL A 57 -6.44 -5.38 2.62
CA VAL A 57 -7.28 -4.52 3.48
C VAL A 57 -6.60 -3.19 3.85
N GLY A 58 -5.36 -3.01 3.42
CA GLY A 58 -4.59 -1.80 3.61
C GLY A 58 -3.20 -1.93 3.01
N PHE A 59 -2.50 -0.82 2.88
CA PHE A 59 -1.15 -0.79 2.31
C PHE A 59 -0.35 0.39 2.86
N SER A 60 0.97 0.32 2.72
CA SER A 60 1.89 1.44 2.94
C SER A 60 2.84 1.57 1.76
N ALA A 61 3.01 2.79 1.27
CA ALA A 61 3.92 3.14 0.18
C ALA A 61 5.01 4.07 0.70
N CYS A 62 6.26 3.73 0.44
CA CYS A 62 7.43 4.49 0.87
C CYS A 62 8.47 4.55 -0.24
N SER A 63 9.06 5.72 -0.44
CA SER A 63 10.27 5.88 -1.27
C SER A 63 11.48 6.08 -0.37
N CYS A 64 12.61 5.48 -0.73
CA CYS A 64 13.86 5.64 -0.02
C CYS A 64 14.86 6.42 -0.89
N VAL A 65 15.43 7.49 -0.33
CA VAL A 65 16.48 8.28 -0.97
C VAL A 65 17.60 8.47 0.03
N LEU A 66 18.80 7.98 -0.30
CA LEU A 66 19.94 7.94 0.62
C LEU A 66 19.56 7.19 1.93
N ASP A 67 19.62 7.88 3.06
CA ASP A 67 19.27 7.39 4.40
C ASP A 67 17.89 7.86 4.86
N GLU A 68 17.11 8.51 3.99
CA GLU A 68 15.77 8.98 4.29
C GLU A 68 14.69 8.10 3.64
N ALA A 69 13.66 7.79 4.43
CA ALA A 69 12.47 7.06 4.00
C ALA A 69 11.25 7.99 4.10
N THR A 70 10.66 8.31 2.95
CA THR A 70 9.46 9.15 2.87
C THR A 70 8.24 8.26 2.77
N LEU A 71 7.35 8.35 3.77
CA LEU A 71 6.04 7.70 3.72
C LEU A 71 5.12 8.49 2.79
N LEU A 72 4.80 7.91 1.64
CA LEU A 72 3.97 8.53 0.60
C LEU A 72 2.48 8.28 0.84
N ALA A 73 2.15 7.07 1.29
CA ALA A 73 0.78 6.70 1.64
C ALA A 73 0.77 5.64 2.75
N LEU A 74 -0.21 5.74 3.64
CA LEU A 74 -0.57 4.72 4.62
C LEU A 74 -2.09 4.68 4.71
N VAL A 75 -2.69 3.65 4.13
CA VAL A 75 -4.13 3.60 3.94
C VAL A 75 -4.66 2.25 4.41
N VAL A 76 -5.76 2.31 5.17
CA VAL A 76 -6.53 1.15 5.58
C VAL A 76 -7.95 1.34 5.05
N ASP A 77 -8.51 0.28 4.46
CA ASP A 77 -9.91 0.22 4.05
C ASP A 77 -10.80 0.75 5.20
N PRO A 78 -11.62 1.80 4.98
CA PRO A 78 -12.50 2.37 6.00
C PRO A 78 -13.32 1.33 6.78
N ARG A 79 -13.77 0.25 6.13
CA ARG A 79 -14.58 -0.82 6.74
C ARG A 79 -13.77 -1.71 7.69
N ARG A 80 -12.44 -1.59 7.68
CA ARG A 80 -11.49 -2.42 8.44
C ARG A 80 -10.67 -1.62 9.45
N ARG A 81 -10.91 -0.31 9.58
CA ARG A 81 -10.26 0.57 10.57
C ARG A 81 -10.65 0.22 12.01
N GLY A 82 -9.88 0.73 12.98
CA GLY A 82 -10.09 0.47 14.41
C GLY A 82 -9.64 -0.93 14.87
N ARG A 83 -8.82 -1.61 14.05
CA ARG A 83 -8.35 -2.99 14.28
C ARG A 83 -6.84 -3.13 14.44
N GLY A 84 -6.11 -2.02 14.55
CA GLY A 84 -4.64 -2.01 14.71
C GLY A 84 -3.86 -2.38 13.43
N ILE A 85 -4.43 -2.16 12.24
CA ILE A 85 -3.76 -2.47 10.96
C ILE A 85 -2.80 -1.34 10.53
N GLY A 86 -3.15 -0.08 10.82
CA GLY A 86 -2.35 1.10 10.46
C GLY A 86 -2.07 2.02 11.64
N GLY A 87 -2.30 1.56 12.86
CA GLY A 87 -2.14 2.32 14.11
C GLY A 87 -1.73 1.41 15.25
#